data_AF-A0A3R6IHK5-F1
#
_entry.id   AF-A0A3R6IHK5-F1
#
_cell.length_a   1.000
_cell.length_b   1.000
_cell.length_c   1.000
_cell.angle_alpha   90.00
_cell.angle_beta   90.00
_cell.angle_gamma   90.00
#
_symmetry.space_group_name_H-M   'P 1'
#
loop_
_entity.id
_entity.type
_entity.pdbx_description
1 polymer ?
#
loop_
_entity_poly.entity_id
_entity_poly.type
_entity_poly.pdbx_seq_one_letter_code
_entity_poly.pdbx_strand_id
1 'polypeptide(L)' 'MDRIYVREAETELLEEINDRLDEAGIEYDFDSDNRYMVDEFDTDEALAIMEDVGADAELI' A
#
# COMPACT_ATOMS: atom_id res chain seq x y z
N MET A 1 -0.92 -12.84 -4.14
CA MET A 1 -0.02 -11.72 -3.83
C MET A 1 0.21 -10.87 -5.07
N ASP A 2 -0.53 -9.79 -5.15
CA ASP A 2 -0.36 -8.74 -6.14
C ASP A 2 0.65 -7.70 -5.65
N ARG A 3 1.14 -6.88 -6.58
CA ARG A 3 2.13 -5.84 -6.30
C ARG A 3 1.53 -4.48 -6.59
N ILE A 4 1.59 -3.62 -5.58
CA ILE A 4 1.15 -2.23 -5.66
C ILE A 4 2.40 -1.36 -5.55
N TYR A 5 2.68 -0.60 -6.60
CA TYR A 5 3.74 0.39 -6.59
C TYR A 5 3.20 1.74 -6.14
N VAL A 6 3.84 2.36 -5.15
CA VAL A 6 3.47 3.71 -4.68
C VAL A 6 4.49 4.71 -5.22
N ARG A 7 4.05 5.56 -6.14
CA ARG A 7 4.88 6.59 -6.75
C ARG A 7 5.06 7.76 -5.79
N GLU A 8 6.28 8.30 -5.77
CA GLU A 8 6.64 9.51 -5.00
C GLU A 8 6.25 9.43 -3.52
N ALA A 9 6.30 8.22 -2.96
CA ALA A 9 5.94 8.00 -1.57
C ALA A 9 6.99 8.62 -0.64
N GLU A 10 6.64 9.73 0.00
CA GLU A 10 7.40 10.31 1.09
C GLU A 10 7.34 9.39 2.32
N THR A 11 8.34 9.44 3.19
CA THR A 11 8.40 8.56 4.38
C THR A 11 7.14 8.69 5.25
N GLU A 12 6.65 9.91 5.45
CA GLU A 12 5.43 10.17 6.23
C GLU A 12 4.19 9.52 5.59
N LEU A 13 4.09 9.56 4.26
CA LEU A 13 2.99 8.94 3.53
C LEU A 13 3.04 7.40 3.63
N LEU A 14 4.24 6.82 3.47
CA LEU A 14 4.43 5.37 3.63
C LEU A 14 4.09 4.91 5.05
N GLU A 15 4.49 5.68 6.07
CA GLU A 15 4.13 5.41 7.46
C GLU A 15 2.61 5.45 7.67
N GLU A 16 1.91 6.43 7.07
CA GLU A 16 0.45 6.52 7.17
C GLU A 16 -0.28 5.38 6.42
N ILE A 17 0.22 4.98 5.24
CA ILE A 17 -0.27 3.79 4.53
C ILE A 17 -0.12 2.55 5.41
N ASN A 18 1.08 2.34 5.98
CA ASN A 18 1.38 1.18 6.81
C ASN A 18 0.43 1.11 8.02
N ASP A 19 0.22 2.23 8.72
CA ASP A 19 -0.67 2.30 9.88
C ASP A 19 -2.11 1.93 9.48
N ARG A 20 -2.62 2.48 8.38
CA ARG A 20 -3.97 2.17 7.88
C ARG A 20 -4.13 0.71 7.41
N LEU A 21 -3.11 0.13 6.80
CA LEU A 21 -3.11 -1.29 6.40
C LEU A 21 -3.11 -2.20 7.63
N ASP A 22 -2.29 -1.90 8.64
CA ASP A 22 -2.28 -2.62 9.92
C ASP A 22 -3.62 -2.49 10.67
N GLU A 23 -4.23 -1.30 10.67
CA GLU A 23 -5.57 -1.08 11.25
C GLU A 23 -6.67 -1.87 10.53
N ALA A 24 -6.56 -2.02 9.21
CA ALA A 24 -7.45 -2.86 8.40
C ALA A 24 -7.18 -4.36 8.60
N GLY A 25 -6.02 -4.74 9.16
CA GLY A 25 -5.59 -6.12 9.30
C GLY A 25 -5.12 -6.76 8.00
N ILE A 26 -4.67 -5.94 7.05
CA ILE A 26 -4.15 -6.37 5.76
C ILE A 26 -2.68 -6.74 5.92
N GLU A 27 -2.32 -7.97 5.59
CA GLU A 27 -0.93 -8.39 5.54
C GLU A 27 -0.26 -7.85 4.27
N TYR A 28 0.84 -7.11 4.44
CA TYR A 28 1.63 -6.56 3.35
C TYR A 28 3.12 -6.78 3.57
N ASP A 29 3.88 -6.88 2.48
CA ASP A 29 5.34 -6.88 2.50
C ASP A 29 5.86 -5.71 1.66
N PHE A 30 6.73 -4.89 2.24
CA PHE A 30 7.22 -3.66 1.61
C PHE A 30 8.66 -3.83 1.12
N ASP A 31 8.83 -3.71 -0.19
CA ASP A 31 10.12 -3.85 -0.89
C ASP A 31 10.87 -2.50 -0.97
N SER A 32 12.20 -2.54 -1.11
CA SER A 32 13.05 -1.32 -1.22
C SER A 32 12.80 -0.46 -2.48
N ASP A 33 11.93 -0.91 -3.38
CA ASP A 33 11.49 -0.20 -4.58
C ASP A 33 10.14 0.51 -4.39
N ASN A 34 9.71 0.77 -3.14
CA ASN A 34 8.39 1.33 -2.81
C ASN A 34 7.22 0.50 -3.35
N ARG A 35 7.33 -0.82 -3.20
CA ARG A 35 6.31 -1.78 -3.65
C ARG A 35 5.74 -2.52 -2.47
N TYR A 36 4.43 -2.49 -2.35
CA TYR A 36 3.64 -3.29 -1.43
C TYR A 36 3.25 -4.59 -2.12
N MET A 37 3.56 -5.71 -1.50
CA MET A 37 3.06 -7.03 -1.87
C MET A 37 1.91 -7.35 -0.94
N VAL A 38 0.70 -7.34 -1.48
CA VAL A 38 -0.55 -7.58 -0.73
C VAL A 38 -1.23 -8.80 -1.32
N ASP A 39 -2.03 -9.53 -0.54
CA ASP A 39 -2.77 -10.66 -1.09
C ASP A 39 -3.84 -10.21 -2.12
N GLU A 40 -4.17 -11.08 -3.07
CA GLU A 40 -5.06 -10.72 -4.19
C GLU A 40 -6.48 -10.38 -3.70
N PHE A 41 -6.88 -10.93 -2.55
CA PHE A 41 -8.17 -10.65 -1.91
C PHE A 41 -8.23 -9.28 -1.22
N ASP A 42 -7.09 -8.79 -0.73
CA ASP A 42 -6.99 -7.53 0.04
C ASP A 42 -6.49 -6.37 -0.83
N THR A 43 -6.09 -6.64 -2.08
CA THR A 43 -5.48 -5.67 -2.99
C THR A 43 -6.41 -4.49 -3.30
N ASP A 44 -7.70 -4.74 -3.55
CA ASP A 44 -8.69 -3.67 -3.76
C ASP A 44 -8.82 -2.75 -2.53
N GLU A 45 -8.80 -3.34 -1.33
CA GLU A 45 -8.91 -2.57 -0.08
C GLU A 45 -7.62 -1.79 0.21
N ALA A 46 -6.46 -2.40 -0.02
CA ALA A 46 -5.17 -1.74 0.11
C ALA A 46 -5.02 -0.56 -0.86
N LEU A 47 -5.44 -0.70 -2.12
CA LEU A 47 -5.46 0.39 -3.10
C LEU A 47 -6.37 1.53 -2.64
N ALA A 48 -7.57 1.21 -2.14
CA ALA A 48 -8.49 2.21 -1.63
C ALA A 48 -7.92 2.99 -0.43
N ILE A 49 -7.19 2.31 0.46
CA ILE A 49 -6.49 2.94 1.59
C ILE A 49 -5.38 3.88 1.08
N MET A 50 -4.58 3.41 0.12
CA MET A 50 -3.50 4.22 -0.46
C MET A 50 -4.04 5.47 -1.17
N GLU A 51 -5.13 5.37 -1.93
CA GLU A 51 -5.79 6.54 -2.51
C GLU A 51 -6.40 7.48 -1.45
N ASP A 52 -6.97 6.95 -0.36
CA ASP A 52 -7.57 7.74 0.74
C ASP A 52 -6.55 8.63 1.45
N VAL A 53 -5.33 8.12 1.66
CA VAL A 53 -4.22 8.89 2.25
C VAL A 53 -3.53 9.80 1.24
N GLY A 54 -3.95 9.77 -0.03
CA GLY A 54 -3.43 10.62 -1.11
C GLY A 54 -2.18 10.08 -1.80
N ALA A 55 -1.92 8.78 -1.70
CA ALA A 55 -0.82 8.13 -2.38
C ALA A 55 -1.18 7.77 -3.83
N ASP A 56 -0.23 7.97 -4.74
CA ASP A 56 -0.36 7.57 -6.14
C ASP A 56 0.07 6.09 -6.26
N ALA A 57 -0.90 5.19 -6.04
CA ALA A 57 -0.69 3.75 -6.03
C ALA A 57 -1.19 3.10 -7.34
N GLU A 58 -0.39 2.21 -7.91
CA GLU A 58 -0.71 1.50 -9.15
C GLU A 58 -0.38 -0.01 -9.03
N LEU A 59 -1.29 -0.86 -9.50
CA LEU A 59 -1.08 -2.30 -9.62
C LEU A 59 -0.12 -2.63 -10.76
N ILE A 60 0.91 -3.46 -10.52
CA ILE A 60 1.98 -3.80 -11.48
C ILE A 60 2.24 -5.29 -11.68
#